data_AF-A0AAD6SMY6-F1
#
_entry.id   AF-A0AAD6SMY6-F1
#
_cell.length_a   1.000
_cell.length_b   1.000
_cell.length_c   1.000
_cell.angle_alpha   90.00
_cell.angle_beta   90.00
_cell.angle_gamma   90.00
#
_symmetry.space_group_name_H-M   'P 1'
#
loop_
_entity.id
_entity.type
_entity.pdbx_description
1 polymer ?
#
loop_
_entity_poly.entity_id
_entity_poly.type
_entity_poly.pdbx_seq_one_letter_code
_entity_poly.pdbx_strand_id
1 'polypeptide(L)'
;RCFPHLVNLACKAVLGAITNMDFAALDAVDFVPDADRPTTFLDAITRDPIRASSLRRQYFSEVLKALQQKDLQLLRDVDTRWSSTLLMIDRALLLREAIDKFLSDPQFRDLHKYKLSDKEWEALGAFKRILSVPHAFQQRLSAEKTPTLRDALPAFEAMIAAWERDQVKFPETAHIVQQGIDKLESYRERVEDVPAYILSMREFIHLYLHCIGAQRISSYKPRNQATLVRKALARAGSSNQGPIPTRGMLF
;
A
#
# COMPACT_ATOMS: atom_id res chain seq x y z
N ARG A 1 4.79 17.96 -11.39
CA ARG A 1 3.54 17.32 -10.91
C ARG A 1 3.79 16.80 -9.51
N CYS A 2 2.84 16.91 -8.57
CA CYS A 2 3.05 16.43 -7.21
C CYS A 2 2.81 14.91 -7.11
N PHE A 3 3.43 14.30 -6.11
CA PHE A 3 3.42 12.87 -5.88
C PHE A 3 1.98 12.28 -5.75
N PRO A 4 1.08 12.85 -4.91
CA PRO A 4 -0.28 12.30 -4.76
C PRO A 4 -1.09 12.39 -6.06
N HIS A 5 -0.82 13.40 -6.89
CA HIS A 5 -1.51 13.54 -8.17
C HIS A 5 -1.16 12.40 -9.13
N LEU A 6 0.07 11.87 -9.09
CA LEU A 6 0.43 10.73 -9.93
C LEU A 6 -0.24 9.44 -9.46
N VAL A 7 -0.21 9.14 -8.16
CA VAL A 7 -0.92 7.98 -7.62
C VAL A 7 -2.41 8.04 -8.00
N ASN A 8 -3.01 9.24 -8.00
CA ASN A 8 -4.37 9.44 -8.49
C ASN A 8 -4.53 8.99 -9.94
N LEU A 9 -3.61 9.40 -10.82
CA LEU A 9 -3.67 9.07 -12.23
C LEU A 9 -3.51 7.56 -12.46
N ALA A 10 -2.64 6.89 -11.70
CA ALA A 10 -2.50 5.44 -11.75
C ALA A 10 -3.77 4.73 -11.27
N CYS A 11 -4.37 5.18 -10.16
CA CYS A 11 -5.64 4.64 -9.68
C CYS A 11 -6.78 4.86 -10.69
N LYS A 12 -6.83 6.03 -11.34
CA LYS A 12 -7.81 6.31 -12.40
C LYS A 12 -7.60 5.43 -13.62
N ALA A 13 -6.35 5.12 -13.99
CA ALA A 13 -6.06 4.20 -15.08
C ALA A 13 -6.56 2.79 -14.76
N VAL A 14 -6.28 2.29 -13.55
CA VAL A 14 -6.80 1.02 -13.03
C VAL A 14 -8.33 0.99 -13.04
N LEU A 15 -8.98 2.03 -12.49
CA LEU A 15 -10.44 2.14 -12.44
C LEU A 15 -11.05 2.22 -13.85
N GLY A 16 -10.40 2.93 -14.78
CA GLY A 16 -10.84 2.98 -16.17
C GLY A 16 -10.70 1.64 -16.88
N ALA A 17 -9.63 0.89 -16.62
CA ALA A 17 -9.43 -0.45 -17.17
C ALA A 17 -10.48 -1.44 -16.64
N ILE A 18 -10.83 -1.31 -15.37
CA ILE A 18 -11.92 -2.04 -14.73
C ILE A 18 -13.25 -1.77 -15.43
N THR A 19 -13.63 -0.49 -15.60
CA THR A 19 -14.92 -0.14 -16.21
C THR A 19 -14.97 -0.46 -17.70
N ASN A 20 -13.83 -0.49 -18.38
CA ASN A 20 -13.74 -0.82 -19.81
C ASN A 20 -13.78 -2.33 -20.07
N MET A 21 -13.30 -3.15 -19.13
CA MET A 21 -13.34 -4.62 -19.23
C MET A 21 -14.76 -5.18 -19.28
N ASP A 22 -15.72 -4.52 -18.65
CA ASP A 22 -17.14 -4.88 -18.73
C ASP A 22 -17.69 -4.81 -20.19
N PHE A 23 -16.99 -4.11 -21.09
CA PHE A 23 -17.33 -3.99 -22.52
C PHE A 23 -16.54 -4.94 -23.44
N ALA A 24 -15.60 -5.74 -22.92
CA ALA A 24 -14.62 -6.49 -23.71
C ALA A 24 -14.75 -8.02 -23.63
N ALA A 25 -15.91 -8.55 -23.20
CA ALA A 25 -16.17 -9.99 -23.31
C ALA A 25 -16.31 -10.37 -24.81
N LEU A 26 -15.47 -11.31 -25.27
CA LEU A 26 -15.27 -11.67 -26.69
C LEU A 26 -16.51 -12.20 -27.42
N ASP A 27 -17.61 -12.46 -26.71
CA ASP A 27 -18.88 -12.99 -27.26
C ASP A 27 -20.07 -12.03 -27.02
N ALA A 28 -19.82 -10.77 -26.62
CA ALA A 28 -20.87 -9.81 -26.35
C ALA A 28 -21.53 -9.35 -27.67
N VAL A 29 -22.81 -9.68 -27.82
CA VAL A 29 -23.70 -9.16 -28.88
C VAL A 29 -23.61 -7.63 -28.87
N ASP A 30 -23.55 -7.01 -30.05
CA ASP A 30 -23.53 -5.55 -30.23
C ASP A 30 -24.46 -4.87 -29.23
N PHE A 31 -23.86 -4.06 -28.34
CA PHE A 31 -24.56 -3.43 -27.23
C PHE A 31 -25.61 -2.44 -27.76
N VAL A 32 -26.88 -2.81 -27.61
CA VAL A 32 -28.01 -1.86 -27.66
C VAL A 32 -28.17 -1.31 -26.24
N PRO A 33 -27.94 -0.01 -25.99
CA PRO A 33 -28.08 0.55 -24.65
C PRO A 33 -29.53 0.43 -24.20
N ASP A 34 -29.78 -0.45 -23.24
CA ASP A 34 -31.01 -0.43 -22.46
C ASP A 34 -30.88 0.71 -21.45
N ALA A 35 -31.67 1.76 -21.64
CA ALA A 35 -31.53 3.04 -20.95
C ALA A 35 -31.76 2.96 -19.43
N ASP A 36 -32.19 1.81 -18.89
CA ASP A 36 -32.66 1.71 -17.51
C ASP A 36 -31.80 0.83 -16.57
N ARG A 37 -30.77 0.12 -17.08
CA ARG A 37 -29.84 -0.69 -16.26
C ARG A 37 -28.56 0.11 -15.96
N PRO A 38 -28.03 0.12 -14.71
CA PRO A 38 -26.68 0.63 -14.45
C PRO A 38 -25.68 -0.09 -15.36
N THR A 39 -24.87 0.70 -16.07
CA THR A 39 -23.96 0.24 -17.12
C THR A 39 -22.79 -0.61 -16.60
N THR A 40 -22.47 -0.49 -15.31
CA THR A 40 -21.48 -1.32 -14.60
C THR A 40 -21.93 -1.63 -13.17
N PHE A 41 -21.41 -2.68 -12.53
CA PHE A 41 -21.69 -2.96 -11.12
C PHE A 41 -21.11 -1.90 -10.16
N LEU A 42 -20.06 -1.19 -10.59
CA LEU A 42 -19.54 -0.03 -9.85
C LEU A 42 -20.58 1.10 -9.82
N ASP A 43 -21.28 1.34 -10.94
CA ASP A 43 -22.37 2.31 -11.01
C ASP A 43 -23.53 1.92 -10.08
N ALA A 44 -23.81 0.62 -9.98
CA ALA A 44 -24.88 0.11 -9.11
C ALA A 44 -24.61 0.43 -7.63
N ILE A 45 -23.35 0.28 -7.17
CA ILE A 45 -22.95 0.62 -5.81
C ILE A 45 -22.86 2.14 -5.63
N THR A 46 -22.32 2.86 -6.61
CA THR A 46 -22.11 4.31 -6.54
C THR A 46 -23.42 5.10 -6.44
N ARG A 47 -24.48 4.62 -7.13
CA ARG A 47 -25.81 5.24 -7.09
C ARG A 47 -26.48 5.11 -5.72
N ASP A 48 -26.07 4.14 -4.90
CA ASP A 48 -26.52 3.92 -3.52
C ASP A 48 -28.04 4.10 -3.33
N PRO A 49 -28.87 3.24 -3.96
CA PRO A 49 -30.32 3.39 -3.96
C PRO A 49 -30.93 3.24 -2.56
N ILE A 50 -30.22 2.57 -1.64
CA ILE A 50 -30.60 2.39 -0.23
C ILE A 50 -30.63 3.77 0.46
N ARG A 51 -29.64 4.62 0.20
CA ARG A 51 -29.55 5.95 0.82
C ARG A 51 -30.39 7.02 0.13
N ALA A 52 -30.99 6.73 -1.02
CA ALA A 52 -31.82 7.67 -1.77
C ALA A 52 -33.12 8.08 -1.07
N SER A 53 -33.58 7.31 -0.07
CA SER A 53 -34.81 7.60 0.69
C SER A 53 -34.64 7.31 2.18
N SER A 54 -35.25 8.12 3.04
CA SER A 54 -35.30 7.89 4.49
C SER A 54 -35.98 6.56 4.83
N LEU A 55 -37.05 6.21 4.11
CA LEU A 55 -37.76 4.94 4.26
C LEU A 55 -36.84 3.75 3.96
N ARG A 56 -36.08 3.82 2.85
CA ARG A 56 -35.13 2.76 2.45
C ARG A 56 -34.01 2.60 3.45
N ARG A 57 -33.48 3.71 3.99
CA ARG A 57 -32.46 3.69 5.05
C ARG A 57 -32.97 3.06 6.34
N GLN A 58 -34.20 3.39 6.74
CA GLN A 58 -34.81 2.81 7.93
C GLN A 58 -35.00 1.30 7.76
N TYR A 59 -35.56 0.89 6.63
CA TYR A 59 -35.75 -0.53 6.33
C TYR A 59 -34.41 -1.28 6.28
N PHE A 60 -33.39 -0.69 5.68
CA PHE A 60 -32.05 -1.28 5.67
C PHE A 60 -31.45 -1.44 7.08
N SER A 61 -31.65 -0.47 7.98
CA SER A 61 -31.28 -0.59 9.41
C SER A 61 -32.04 -1.74 10.09
N GLU A 62 -33.31 -1.94 9.77
CA GLU A 62 -34.10 -3.08 10.27
C GLU A 62 -33.55 -4.43 9.76
N VAL A 63 -33.19 -4.51 8.48
CA VAL A 63 -32.52 -5.68 7.90
C VAL A 63 -31.19 -5.97 8.62
N LEU A 64 -30.36 -4.94 8.86
CA LEU A 64 -29.10 -5.10 9.58
C LEU A 64 -29.31 -5.58 11.02
N LYS A 65 -30.32 -5.07 11.72
CA LYS A 65 -30.68 -5.53 13.07
C LYS A 65 -31.14 -6.98 13.07
N ALA A 66 -31.98 -7.37 12.10
CA ALA A 66 -32.42 -8.75 11.95
C ALA A 66 -31.24 -9.71 11.68
N LEU A 67 -30.22 -9.23 10.96
CA LEU A 67 -28.96 -9.93 10.71
C LEU A 67 -27.96 -9.90 11.87
N GLN A 68 -28.27 -9.22 12.98
CA GLN A 68 -27.34 -8.97 14.09
C GLN A 68 -26.02 -8.30 13.66
N GLN A 69 -26.07 -7.52 12.58
CA GLN A 69 -24.93 -6.75 12.08
C GLN A 69 -24.91 -5.34 12.67
N LYS A 70 -23.72 -4.70 12.66
CA LYS A 70 -23.60 -3.29 13.05
C LYS A 70 -24.43 -2.44 12.07
N ASP A 71 -25.22 -1.51 12.63
CA ASP A 71 -26.02 -0.57 11.86
C ASP A 71 -25.13 0.46 11.14
N LEU A 72 -24.64 0.08 9.97
CA LEU A 72 -23.74 0.84 9.13
C LEU A 72 -24.43 1.21 7.83
N GLN A 73 -24.27 2.46 7.39
CA GLN A 73 -24.71 2.87 6.06
C GLN A 73 -23.63 2.58 5.01
N LEU A 74 -24.04 2.45 3.74
CA LEU A 74 -23.13 2.47 2.61
C LEU A 74 -22.37 3.80 2.54
N LEU A 75 -21.11 3.73 2.12
CA LEU A 75 -20.27 4.90 1.93
C LEU A 75 -20.44 5.40 0.49
N ARG A 76 -20.47 6.72 0.31
CA ARG A 76 -20.55 7.33 -1.02
C ARG A 76 -19.14 7.51 -1.56
N ASP A 77 -18.96 7.21 -2.84
CA ASP A 77 -17.71 7.55 -3.51
C ASP A 77 -17.54 9.08 -3.64
N VAL A 78 -16.29 9.51 -3.65
CA VAL A 78 -15.86 10.89 -3.85
C VAL A 78 -14.73 10.87 -4.89
N ASP A 79 -15.07 11.18 -6.14
CA ASP A 79 -14.19 11.09 -7.33
C ASP A 79 -12.79 11.71 -7.18
N THR A 80 -12.63 12.64 -6.24
CA THR A 80 -11.35 13.32 -5.98
C THR A 80 -10.34 12.45 -5.21
N ARG A 81 -10.73 11.29 -4.67
CA ARG A 81 -9.85 10.44 -3.84
C ARG A 81 -10.06 8.96 -4.17
N TRP A 82 -9.07 8.30 -4.77
CA TRP A 82 -9.10 6.84 -5.00
C TRP A 82 -9.37 6.00 -3.75
N SER A 83 -9.08 6.53 -2.55
CA SER A 83 -9.39 5.88 -1.28
C SER A 83 -10.89 5.79 -0.98
N SER A 84 -11.74 6.69 -1.49
CA SER A 84 -13.19 6.59 -1.23
C SER A 84 -13.82 5.42 -1.98
N THR A 85 -13.39 5.13 -3.20
CA THR A 85 -13.87 3.98 -3.97
C THR A 85 -13.52 2.68 -3.24
N LEU A 86 -12.28 2.56 -2.72
CA LEU A 86 -11.89 1.41 -1.89
C LEU A 86 -12.78 1.26 -0.66
N LEU A 87 -12.98 2.34 0.10
CA LEU A 87 -13.79 2.30 1.34
C LEU A 87 -15.26 1.98 1.04
N MET A 88 -15.79 2.48 -0.07
CA MET A 88 -17.12 2.13 -0.56
C MET A 88 -17.23 0.64 -0.87
N ILE A 89 -16.30 0.08 -1.64
CA ILE A 89 -16.26 -1.34 -1.98
C ILE A 89 -16.10 -2.19 -0.71
N ASP A 90 -15.21 -1.80 0.20
CA ASP A 90 -15.00 -2.49 1.47
C ASP A 90 -16.28 -2.53 2.32
N ARG A 91 -17.02 -1.41 2.39
CA ARG A 91 -18.31 -1.34 3.07
C ARG A 91 -19.37 -2.19 2.38
N ALA A 92 -19.43 -2.17 1.05
CA ALA A 92 -20.39 -2.97 0.28
C ALA A 92 -20.15 -4.47 0.50
N LEU A 93 -18.90 -4.92 0.47
CA LEU A 93 -18.52 -6.32 0.75
C LEU A 93 -18.87 -6.73 2.19
N LEU A 94 -18.63 -5.84 3.18
CA LEU A 94 -19.01 -6.10 4.57
C LEU A 94 -20.52 -6.29 4.74
N LEU A 95 -21.32 -5.51 3.99
CA LEU A 95 -22.77 -5.49 4.09
C LEU A 95 -23.46 -6.34 3.00
N ARG A 96 -22.73 -7.20 2.29
CA ARG A 96 -23.25 -7.98 1.15
C ARG A 96 -24.57 -8.67 1.46
N GLU A 97 -24.64 -9.42 2.57
CA GLU A 97 -25.86 -10.15 2.93
C GLU A 97 -27.06 -9.22 3.16
N ALA A 98 -26.83 -8.08 3.82
CA ALA A 98 -27.86 -7.08 4.05
C ALA A 98 -28.33 -6.42 2.75
N ILE A 99 -27.39 -6.13 1.84
CA ILE A 99 -27.67 -5.56 0.52
C ILE A 99 -28.48 -6.55 -0.31
N ASP A 100 -28.07 -7.83 -0.35
CA ASP A 100 -28.76 -8.87 -1.11
C ASP A 100 -30.18 -9.13 -0.57
N LYS A 101 -30.36 -9.12 0.76
CA LYS A 101 -31.70 -9.22 1.38
C LYS A 101 -32.57 -8.00 1.04
N PHE A 102 -32.04 -6.79 1.19
CA PHE A 102 -32.75 -5.57 0.87
C PHE A 102 -33.17 -5.50 -0.60
N LEU A 103 -32.25 -5.83 -1.52
CA LEU A 103 -32.51 -5.81 -2.96
C LEU A 103 -33.38 -6.98 -3.44
N SER A 104 -33.56 -8.03 -2.64
CA SER A 104 -34.47 -9.13 -2.97
C SER A 104 -35.88 -8.91 -2.43
N ASP A 105 -36.10 -7.81 -1.70
CA ASP A 105 -37.39 -7.51 -1.09
C ASP A 105 -38.46 -7.16 -2.15
N PRO A 106 -39.66 -7.77 -2.09
CA PRO A 106 -40.76 -7.44 -3.00
C PRO A 106 -41.26 -5.98 -2.92
N GLN A 107 -40.97 -5.26 -1.83
CA GLN A 107 -41.35 -3.86 -1.63
C GLN A 107 -40.54 -2.90 -2.52
N PHE A 108 -39.32 -3.30 -2.93
CA PHE A 108 -38.40 -2.47 -3.70
C PHE A 108 -38.02 -3.11 -5.04
N ARG A 109 -39.03 -3.58 -5.80
CA ARG A 109 -38.81 -4.20 -7.13
C ARG A 109 -38.06 -3.30 -8.11
N ASP A 110 -38.26 -1.98 -8.01
CA ASP A 110 -37.54 -0.99 -8.81
C ASP A 110 -36.02 -1.03 -8.59
N LEU A 111 -35.57 -1.61 -7.47
CA LEU A 111 -34.18 -1.74 -7.11
C LEU A 111 -33.55 -3.08 -7.49
N HIS A 112 -34.33 -4.06 -7.93
CA HIS A 112 -33.82 -5.38 -8.31
C HIS A 112 -32.77 -5.28 -9.45
N LYS A 113 -32.87 -4.23 -10.27
CA LYS A 113 -31.89 -3.91 -11.33
C LYS A 113 -30.48 -3.57 -10.82
N TYR A 114 -30.33 -3.27 -9.54
CA TYR A 114 -29.05 -3.01 -8.88
C TYR A 114 -28.46 -4.26 -8.19
N LYS A 115 -29.14 -5.41 -8.29
CA LYS A 115 -28.67 -6.66 -7.69
C LYS A 115 -27.43 -7.17 -8.44
N LEU A 116 -26.39 -7.46 -7.68
CA LEU A 116 -25.14 -8.00 -8.20
C LEU A 116 -25.17 -9.53 -8.18
N SER A 117 -24.61 -10.13 -9.22
CA SER A 117 -24.31 -11.55 -9.31
C SER A 117 -23.10 -11.91 -8.42
N ASP A 118 -22.94 -13.20 -8.13
CA ASP A 118 -21.80 -13.70 -7.36
C ASP A 118 -20.46 -13.34 -8.01
N LYS A 119 -20.39 -13.36 -9.35
CA LYS A 119 -19.19 -12.97 -10.11
C LYS A 119 -18.87 -11.48 -9.96
N GLU A 120 -19.88 -10.61 -9.96
CA GLU A 120 -19.70 -9.17 -9.72
C GLU A 120 -19.23 -8.92 -8.28
N TRP A 121 -19.72 -9.68 -7.30
CA TRP A 121 -19.22 -9.64 -5.93
C TRP A 121 -17.76 -10.12 -5.80
N GLU A 122 -17.37 -11.16 -6.53
CA GLU A 122 -15.97 -11.62 -6.60
C GLU A 122 -15.07 -10.56 -7.24
N ALA A 123 -15.51 -9.93 -8.33
CA ALA A 123 -14.80 -8.84 -8.98
C ALA A 123 -14.57 -7.65 -8.04
N LEU A 124 -15.55 -7.28 -7.21
CA LEU A 124 -15.38 -6.27 -6.15
C LEU A 124 -14.31 -6.66 -5.14
N GLY A 125 -14.21 -7.94 -4.79
CA GLY A 125 -13.12 -8.48 -3.97
C GLY A 125 -11.74 -8.26 -4.61
N ALA A 126 -11.62 -8.53 -5.91
CA ALA A 126 -10.40 -8.27 -6.67
C ALA A 126 -10.06 -6.77 -6.71
N PHE A 127 -11.06 -5.90 -6.88
CA PHE A 127 -10.84 -4.45 -6.91
C PHE A 127 -10.41 -3.89 -5.57
N LYS A 128 -11.02 -4.36 -4.48
CA LYS A 128 -10.60 -4.04 -3.12
C LYS A 128 -9.11 -4.36 -2.93
N ARG A 129 -8.65 -5.53 -3.40
CA ARG A 129 -7.25 -5.92 -3.34
C ARG A 129 -6.36 -4.94 -4.12
N ILE A 130 -6.66 -4.68 -5.39
CA ILE A 130 -5.85 -3.80 -6.24
C ILE A 130 -5.76 -2.38 -5.66
N LEU A 131 -6.88 -1.82 -5.19
CA LEU A 131 -6.97 -0.47 -4.63
C LEU A 131 -6.41 -0.38 -3.19
N SER A 132 -6.25 -1.50 -2.49
CA SER A 132 -5.64 -1.51 -1.15
C SER A 132 -4.18 -1.08 -1.17
N VAL A 133 -3.46 -1.36 -2.25
CA VAL A 133 -2.05 -0.99 -2.44
C VAL A 133 -1.86 0.55 -2.45
N PRO A 134 -2.50 1.32 -3.36
CA PRO A 134 -2.41 2.78 -3.34
C PRO A 134 -3.02 3.40 -2.07
N HIS A 135 -3.97 2.74 -1.42
CA HIS A 135 -4.51 3.21 -0.14
C HIS A 135 -3.50 3.09 1.00
N ALA A 136 -2.85 1.93 1.15
CA ALA A 136 -1.80 1.72 2.14
C ALA A 136 -0.63 2.67 1.92
N PHE A 137 -0.29 2.90 0.65
CA PHE A 137 0.65 3.91 0.23
C PHE A 137 0.25 5.31 0.74
N GLN A 138 -1.00 5.74 0.49
CA GLN A 138 -1.50 7.06 0.90
C GLN A 138 -1.43 7.23 2.43
N GLN A 139 -1.79 6.19 3.19
CA GLN A 139 -1.74 6.22 4.66
C GLN A 139 -0.32 6.43 5.18
N ARG A 140 0.68 5.78 4.55
CA ARG A 140 2.10 5.93 4.92
C ARG A 140 2.58 7.37 4.72
N LEU A 141 2.36 7.96 3.55
CA LEU A 141 2.78 9.35 3.31
C LEU A 141 2.01 10.37 4.15
N SER A 142 0.74 10.10 4.45
CA SER A 142 -0.07 11.02 5.28
C SER A 142 0.38 11.04 6.75
N ALA A 143 1.11 10.02 7.21
CA ALA A 143 1.67 9.96 8.55
C ALA A 143 2.97 10.78 8.70
N GLU A 144 3.60 11.17 7.59
CA GLU A 144 4.83 11.95 7.59
C GLU A 144 4.54 13.43 7.83
N LYS A 145 5.09 13.99 8.92
CA LYS A 145 4.97 15.43 9.25
C LYS A 145 5.75 16.33 8.26
N THR A 146 6.66 15.75 7.49
CA THR A 146 7.45 16.41 6.45
C THR A 146 7.44 15.47 5.24
N PRO A 147 6.55 15.67 4.25
CA PRO A 147 6.57 14.89 3.03
C PRO A 147 7.85 15.25 2.26
N THR A 148 8.91 14.48 2.48
CA THR A 148 10.18 14.70 1.81
C THR A 148 10.26 13.87 0.53
N LEU A 149 10.84 14.47 -0.51
CA LEU A 149 11.14 13.80 -1.79
C LEU A 149 11.88 12.46 -1.60
N ARG A 150 12.61 12.36 -0.47
CA ARG A 150 13.30 11.19 0.06
C ARG A 150 12.42 9.94 0.19
N ASP A 151 11.20 10.08 0.71
CA ASP A 151 10.35 8.95 1.10
C ASP A 151 9.37 8.59 -0.01
N ALA A 152 9.05 9.59 -0.84
CA ALA A 152 8.27 9.46 -2.05
C ALA A 152 8.78 8.37 -3.00
N LEU A 153 10.01 8.49 -3.53
CA LEU A 153 10.48 7.58 -4.58
C LEU A 153 10.57 6.11 -4.10
N PRO A 154 11.19 5.79 -2.95
CA PRO A 154 11.18 4.42 -2.43
C PRO A 154 9.77 3.87 -2.20
N ALA A 155 8.83 4.72 -1.81
CA ALA A 155 7.46 4.29 -1.64
C ALA A 155 6.79 4.01 -3.01
N PHE A 156 7.11 4.74 -4.09
CA PHE A 156 6.67 4.41 -5.45
C PHE A 156 7.22 3.05 -5.90
N GLU A 157 8.52 2.79 -5.69
CA GLU A 157 9.12 1.48 -5.97
C GLU A 157 8.36 0.36 -5.26
N ALA A 158 8.10 0.56 -3.97
CA ALA A 158 7.39 -0.41 -3.15
C ALA A 158 5.95 -0.64 -3.65
N MET A 159 5.32 0.39 -4.21
CA MET A 159 3.98 0.31 -4.81
C MET A 159 4.00 -0.50 -6.10
N ILE A 160 4.94 -0.22 -7.02
CA ILE A 160 5.11 -0.97 -8.27
C ILE A 160 5.43 -2.44 -7.95
N ALA A 161 6.40 -2.70 -7.07
CA ALA A 161 6.76 -4.06 -6.67
C ALA A 161 5.63 -4.80 -5.93
N ALA A 162 4.72 -4.09 -5.26
CA ALA A 162 3.52 -4.71 -4.69
C ALA A 162 2.55 -5.14 -5.79
N TRP A 163 2.31 -4.26 -6.77
CA TRP A 163 1.45 -4.55 -7.92
C TRP A 163 2.02 -5.65 -8.83
N GLU A 164 3.31 -5.66 -9.13
CA GLU A 164 3.97 -6.75 -9.89
C GLU A 164 3.80 -8.11 -9.19
N ARG A 165 3.98 -8.15 -7.86
CA ARG A 165 3.75 -9.37 -7.08
C ARG A 165 2.28 -9.79 -7.11
N ASP A 166 1.35 -8.83 -7.12
CA ASP A 166 -0.08 -9.12 -7.26
C ASP A 166 -0.41 -9.65 -8.67
N GLN A 167 0.23 -9.15 -9.73
CA GLN A 167 0.07 -9.69 -11.09
C GLN A 167 0.51 -11.15 -11.18
N VAL A 168 1.60 -11.52 -10.53
CA VAL A 168 2.08 -12.92 -10.49
C VAL A 168 1.09 -13.83 -9.75
N LYS A 169 0.50 -13.33 -8.65
CA LYS A 169 -0.47 -14.10 -7.85
C LYS A 169 -1.84 -14.20 -8.51
N PHE A 170 -2.24 -13.18 -9.26
CA PHE A 170 -3.57 -13.02 -9.85
C PHE A 170 -3.46 -12.62 -11.33
N PRO A 171 -3.06 -13.57 -12.21
CA PRO A 171 -2.89 -13.31 -13.63
C PRO A 171 -4.14 -12.75 -14.32
N GLU A 172 -5.33 -13.09 -13.82
CA GLU A 172 -6.61 -12.64 -14.34
C GLU A 172 -6.79 -11.12 -14.24
N THR A 173 -6.20 -10.51 -13.22
CA THR A 173 -6.22 -9.05 -13.03
C THR A 173 -4.96 -8.35 -13.53
N ALA A 174 -4.01 -9.10 -14.10
CA ALA A 174 -2.68 -8.56 -14.39
C ALA A 174 -2.71 -7.39 -15.37
N HIS A 175 -3.51 -7.51 -16.44
CA HIS A 175 -3.66 -6.46 -17.44
C HIS A 175 -4.29 -5.17 -16.87
N ILE A 176 -5.18 -5.28 -15.87
CA ILE A 176 -5.77 -4.13 -15.17
C ILE A 176 -4.69 -3.40 -14.39
N VAL A 177 -3.93 -4.16 -13.59
CA VAL A 177 -2.86 -3.63 -12.75
C VAL A 177 -1.76 -3.02 -13.60
N GLN A 178 -1.50 -3.59 -14.79
CA GLN A 178 -0.50 -3.08 -15.74
C GLN A 178 -0.80 -1.64 -16.15
N GLN A 179 -2.06 -1.30 -16.42
CA GLN A 179 -2.46 0.08 -16.75
C GLN A 179 -2.09 1.09 -15.65
N GLY A 180 -2.12 0.65 -14.38
CA GLY A 180 -1.64 1.43 -13.24
C GLY A 180 -0.12 1.55 -13.22
N ILE A 181 0.60 0.44 -13.41
CA ILE A 181 2.07 0.38 -13.44
C ILE A 181 2.62 1.28 -14.56
N ASP A 182 2.13 1.15 -15.79
CA ASP A 182 2.55 1.95 -16.93
C ASP A 182 2.44 3.46 -16.63
N LYS A 183 1.39 3.84 -15.89
CA LYS A 183 1.19 5.23 -15.49
C LYS A 183 2.24 5.71 -14.50
N LEU A 184 2.65 4.86 -13.56
CA LEU A 184 3.70 5.16 -12.60
C LEU A 184 5.09 5.19 -13.27
N GLU A 185 5.35 4.29 -14.20
CA GLU A 185 6.62 4.24 -14.96
C GLU A 185 6.80 5.44 -15.86
N SER A 186 5.75 5.88 -16.57
CA SER A 186 5.80 7.10 -17.39
C SER A 186 6.20 8.38 -16.62
N TYR A 187 6.07 8.37 -15.30
CA TYR A 187 6.54 9.44 -14.45
C TYR A 187 7.97 9.23 -13.97
N ARG A 188 8.37 7.99 -13.67
CA ARG A 188 9.76 7.65 -13.33
C ARG A 188 10.70 8.18 -14.41
N GLU A 189 10.42 7.87 -15.68
CA GLU A 189 11.19 8.35 -16.83
C GLU A 189 11.33 9.89 -16.83
N ARG A 190 10.29 10.62 -16.42
CA ARG A 190 10.27 12.08 -16.42
C ARG A 190 10.91 12.70 -15.18
N VAL A 191 11.09 11.92 -14.11
CA VAL A 191 11.72 12.37 -12.85
C VAL A 191 13.23 12.19 -12.89
N GLU A 192 13.71 11.18 -13.62
CA GLU A 192 15.15 10.99 -13.86
C GLU A 192 15.80 12.24 -14.48
N ASP A 193 15.06 12.98 -15.31
CA ASP A 193 15.55 14.20 -15.95
C ASP A 193 15.50 15.46 -15.07
N VAL A 194 15.00 15.36 -13.82
CA VAL A 194 14.81 16.53 -12.95
C VAL A 194 15.90 16.58 -11.86
N PRO A 195 16.85 17.53 -11.93
CA PRO A 195 17.98 17.61 -11.00
C PRO A 195 17.59 17.67 -9.52
N ALA A 196 16.44 18.28 -9.20
CA ALA A 196 15.94 18.39 -7.82
C ALA A 196 15.72 17.01 -7.15
N TYR A 197 15.28 15.99 -7.90
CA TYR A 197 15.09 14.64 -7.37
C TYR A 197 16.42 13.95 -7.12
N ILE A 198 17.35 14.02 -8.08
CA ILE A 198 18.70 13.46 -7.97
C ILE A 198 19.46 14.08 -6.77
N LEU A 199 19.42 15.41 -6.65
CA LEU A 199 20.09 16.13 -5.57
C LEU A 199 19.52 15.76 -4.20
N SER A 200 18.19 15.67 -4.06
CA SER A 200 17.55 15.29 -2.80
C SER A 200 17.96 13.90 -2.28
N MET A 201 18.24 12.96 -3.21
CA MET A 201 18.64 11.60 -2.87
C MET A 201 20.14 11.48 -2.60
N ARG A 202 20.98 12.18 -3.39
CA ARG A 202 22.44 12.17 -3.20
C ARG A 202 22.88 12.78 -1.88
N GLU A 203 22.30 13.93 -1.52
CA GLU A 203 22.57 14.59 -0.25
C GLU A 203 22.20 13.70 0.95
N PHE A 204 21.16 12.86 0.82
CA PHE A 204 20.76 11.92 1.87
C PHE A 204 21.72 10.75 2.03
N ILE A 205 22.19 10.13 0.94
CA ILE A 205 23.20 9.05 1.03
C ILE A 205 24.48 9.60 1.68
N HIS A 206 24.89 10.82 1.33
CA HIS A 206 26.02 11.49 1.96
C HIS A 206 25.78 11.78 3.45
N LEU A 207 24.62 12.32 3.84
CA LEU A 207 24.29 12.57 5.26
C LEU A 207 24.19 11.26 6.05
N TYR A 208 23.57 10.23 5.50
CA TYR A 208 23.37 8.94 6.16
C TYR A 208 24.70 8.21 6.38
N LEU A 209 25.58 8.20 5.38
CA LEU A 209 26.94 7.66 5.51
C LEU A 209 27.80 8.48 6.47
N HIS A 210 27.66 9.82 6.48
CA HIS A 210 28.35 10.69 7.42
C HIS A 210 27.86 10.50 8.87
N CYS A 211 26.55 10.34 9.08
CA CYS A 211 25.97 10.06 10.39
C CYS A 211 26.35 8.68 10.94
N ILE A 212 26.39 7.64 10.09
CA ILE A 212 26.90 6.32 10.48
C ILE A 212 28.40 6.39 10.77
N GLY A 213 29.17 7.12 9.96
CA GLY A 213 30.60 7.38 10.21
C GLY A 213 30.84 8.08 11.54
N ALA A 214 30.05 9.10 11.86
CA ALA A 214 30.12 9.85 13.12
C ALA A 214 29.70 9.02 14.35
N GLN A 215 28.67 8.16 14.23
CA GLN A 215 28.28 7.22 15.29
C GLN A 215 29.36 6.17 15.54
N ARG A 216 30.06 5.70 14.49
CA ARG A 216 31.20 4.77 14.62
C ARG A 216 32.38 5.41 15.35
N ILE A 217 32.67 6.68 15.09
CA ILE A 217 33.72 7.44 15.79
C ILE A 217 33.33 7.72 17.25
N SER A 218 32.07 8.06 17.54
CA SER A 218 31.59 8.31 18.92
C SER A 218 31.57 7.05 19.79
N SER A 219 31.44 5.86 19.20
CA SER A 219 31.49 4.57 19.93
C SER A 219 32.91 4.04 20.19
N TYR A 220 33.93 4.70 19.63
CA TYR A 220 35.33 4.32 19.85
C TYR A 220 35.81 4.84 21.21
N LYS A 221 35.62 4.03 22.27
CA LYS A 221 36.36 4.22 23.52
C LYS A 221 37.83 3.88 23.26
N PRO A 222 38.78 4.82 23.42
CA PRO A 222 40.19 4.47 23.30
C PRO A 222 40.52 3.45 24.40
N ARG A 223 41.00 2.27 23.99
CA ARG A 223 41.56 1.29 24.93
C ARG A 223 42.79 1.94 25.57
N ASN A 224 42.73 2.21 26.87
CA ASN A 224 43.87 2.70 27.65
C ASN A 224 45.09 1.76 27.44
N GLN A 225 46.00 2.15 26.54
CA GLN A 225 47.24 1.42 26.26
C GLN A 225 48.15 1.35 27.50
N ALA A 226 47.94 2.21 28.49
CA ALA A 226 48.67 2.20 29.76
C ALA A 226 48.45 0.92 30.61
N THR A 227 47.31 0.24 30.48
CA THR A 227 47.00 -0.94 31.31
C THR A 227 47.56 -2.24 30.72
N LEU A 228 47.73 -2.30 29.39
CA LEU A 228 48.30 -3.47 28.69
C LEU A 228 49.81 -3.57 28.88
N VAL A 229 50.53 -2.44 28.88
CA VAL A 229 51.98 -2.41 29.11
C VAL A 229 52.33 -2.83 30.55
N ARG A 230 51.55 -2.40 31.56
CA ARG A 230 51.76 -2.83 32.96
C ARG A 230 51.49 -4.32 33.19
N LYS A 231 50.48 -4.90 32.52
CA LYS A 231 50.18 -6.35 32.60
C LYS A 231 51.22 -7.22 31.88
N ALA A 232 51.84 -6.71 30.82
CA ALA A 232 52.94 -7.40 30.12
C ALA A 232 54.24 -7.38 30.94
N LEU A 233 54.59 -6.26 31.56
CA LEU A 233 55.78 -6.15 32.42
C LEU A 233 55.67 -6.95 33.72
N ALA A 234 54.46 -7.07 34.31
CA ALA A 234 54.26 -7.90 35.50
C ALA A 234 54.33 -9.41 35.24
N ARG A 235 54.10 -9.87 33.99
CA ARG A 235 54.22 -11.29 33.60
C ARG A 235 55.63 -11.72 33.23
N ALA A 236 56.54 -10.78 32.96
CA ALA A 236 57.95 -11.06 32.70
C ALA A 236 58.80 -11.19 33.99
N GLY A 237 58.25 -10.85 35.16
CA GLY A 237 58.95 -10.84 36.45
C GLY A 237 58.77 -12.07 37.34
N SER A 238 58.10 -13.14 36.89
CA SER A 238 57.89 -14.34 37.72
C SER A 238 58.13 -15.63 36.93
N SER A 239 59.37 -15.83 36.52
CA SER A 239 59.91 -17.14 36.17
C SER A 239 61.43 -17.09 36.14
N ASN A 240 62.06 -17.15 37.31
CA ASN A 240 63.36 -17.80 37.49
C ASN A 240 63.72 -17.92 38.98
N GLN A 241 63.39 -19.06 39.58
CA GLN A 241 64.14 -19.63 40.70
C GLN A 241 64.35 -21.12 40.40
N GLY A 242 65.60 -21.48 40.12
CA GLY A 242 66.10 -22.83 39.89
C GLY A 242 67.61 -22.75 39.58
N PRO A 243 68.44 -23.66 40.10
CA PRO A 243 69.59 -23.27 40.92
C PRO A 243 70.93 -23.14 40.19
N ILE A 244 71.82 -22.37 40.82
CA ILE A 244 73.22 -22.09 40.50
C ILE A 244 74.10 -23.31 40.78
N PRO A 245 75.08 -23.64 39.91
CA PRO A 245 76.31 -24.29 40.32
C PRO A 245 77.52 -23.37 40.22
N THR A 246 78.33 -23.42 41.28
CA THR A 246 79.55 -22.68 41.59
C THR A 246 80.81 -23.29 40.95
N ARG A 247 81.65 -22.44 40.35
CA ARG A 247 83.14 -22.52 40.20
C ARG A 247 83.53 -21.48 39.13
N GLY A 248 84.49 -20.58 39.26
CA GLY A 248 85.55 -20.31 40.23
C GLY A 248 86.71 -19.64 39.47
N MET A 249 87.42 -18.70 40.12
CA MET A 249 88.75 -18.14 39.76
C MET A 249 88.80 -17.19 38.52
N LEU A 250 89.52 -16.06 38.50
CA LEU A 250 90.64 -15.51 39.28
C LEU A 250 90.79 -13.99 39.01
N PHE A 251 91.43 -13.32 39.98
CA PHE A 251 91.91 -11.93 40.09
C PHE A 251 90.90 -10.83 40.50
#